data_AF-A0A529N7H1-F1
#
_entry.id   AF-A0A529N7H1-F1
#
_cell.length_a   1.000
_cell.length_b   1.000
_cell.length_c   1.000
_cell.angle_alpha   90.00
_cell.angle_beta   90.00
_cell.angle_gamma   90.00
#
_symmetry.space_group_name_H-M   'P 1'
#
loop_
_entity.id
_entity.type
_entity.pdbx_description
1 polymer ?
#
loop_
_entity_poly.entity_id
_entity_poly.type
_entity_poly.pdbx_seq_one_letter_code
_entity_poly.pdbx_strand_id
1 'polypeptide(L)'
;ADIWTLEKRHHAFHRALLAGCNSPWTLEFFERLYAATERYRIPVLLASALPVGRDVQAEHSALAQATLDRDAAKASALLREHYLRTVEHLAAAINS
;
A
#
# COMPACT_ATOMS: atom_id res chain seq x y z
N ALA A 1 16.79 2.22 6.93
CA ALA A 1 16.38 0.79 6.90
C ALA A 1 16.56 0.30 5.47
N ASP A 2 16.98 -0.94 5.26
CA ASP A 2 17.07 -1.54 3.92
C ASP A 2 15.67 -1.76 3.31
N ILE A 3 15.62 -2.06 2.01
CA ILE A 3 14.37 -2.22 1.25
C ILE A 3 13.48 -3.34 1.81
N TRP A 4 14.05 -4.44 2.28
CA TRP A 4 13.29 -5.58 2.79
C TRP A 4 12.69 -5.28 4.16
N THR A 5 13.43 -4.54 5.00
CA THR A 5 12.88 -4.03 6.25
C THR A 5 11.74 -3.05 6.01
N LEU A 6 11.84 -2.18 5.00
CA LEU A 6 10.75 -1.26 4.63
C LEU A 6 9.54 -2.00 4.07
N GLU A 7 9.75 -2.98 3.20
CA GLU A 7 8.69 -3.80 2.62
C GLU A 7 7.93 -4.59 3.69
N LYS A 8 8.64 -5.22 4.63
CA LYS A 8 8.02 -5.93 5.76
C LYS A 8 7.15 -5.01 6.61
N ARG A 9 7.58 -3.77 6.85
CA ARG A 9 6.80 -2.77 7.59
C ARG A 9 5.57 -2.30 6.80
N HIS A 10 5.72 -2.12 5.49
CA HIS A 10 4.64 -1.74 4.59
C HIS A 10 3.55 -2.83 4.55
N HIS A 11 3.94 -4.10 4.41
CA HIS A 11 3.03 -5.25 4.46
C HIS A 11 2.28 -5.30 5.79
N ALA A 12 3.01 -5.23 6.91
CA ALA A 12 2.42 -5.29 8.24
C ALA A 12 1.41 -4.16 8.49
N PHE A 13 1.68 -2.95 7.96
CA PHE A 13 0.76 -1.83 8.03
C PHE A 13 -0.56 -2.13 7.30
N HIS A 14 -0.50 -2.51 6.02
CA HIS A 14 -1.71 -2.82 5.23
C HIS A 14 -2.50 -4.00 5.80
N ARG A 15 -1.80 -5.04 6.27
CA ARG A 15 -2.43 -6.19 6.95
C ARG A 15 -3.16 -5.76 8.22
N ALA A 16 -2.57 -4.84 9.01
CA ALA A 16 -3.20 -4.33 10.22
C ALA A 16 -4.47 -3.52 9.95
N LEU A 17 -4.49 -2.70 8.88
CA LEU A 17 -5.70 -1.98 8.46
C LEU A 17 -6.85 -2.94 8.13
N LEU A 18 -6.54 -4.07 7.49
CA LEU A 18 -7.53 -5.04 7.01
C LEU A 18 -7.93 -6.08 8.07
N ALA A 19 -7.11 -6.31 9.10
CA ALA A 19 -7.39 -7.29 10.15
C ALA A 19 -8.74 -7.07 10.85
N GLY A 20 -9.27 -5.85 10.85
CA GLY A 20 -10.59 -5.51 11.39
C GLY A 20 -11.79 -6.14 10.65
N CYS A 21 -11.62 -6.68 9.44
CA CYS A 21 -12.72 -7.29 8.70
C CYS A 21 -13.22 -8.63 9.27
N ASN A 22 -12.46 -9.24 10.20
CA ASN A 22 -12.75 -10.52 10.84
C ASN A 22 -13.10 -11.67 9.86
N SER A 23 -12.57 -11.61 8.63
CA SER A 23 -12.79 -12.58 7.56
C SER A 23 -11.45 -13.19 7.14
N PRO A 24 -11.19 -14.47 7.48
CA PRO A 24 -9.96 -15.15 7.07
C PRO A 24 -9.76 -15.18 5.56
N TRP A 25 -10.85 -15.37 4.81
CA TRP A 25 -10.83 -15.38 3.34
C TRP A 25 -10.39 -14.04 2.76
N THR A 26 -10.91 -12.93 3.30
CA THR A 26 -10.54 -11.59 2.83
C THR A 26 -9.06 -11.30 3.08
N LEU A 27 -8.54 -11.72 4.24
CA LEU A 27 -7.11 -11.59 4.53
C LEU A 27 -6.26 -12.46 3.61
N GLU A 28 -6.70 -13.68 3.28
CA GLU A 28 -6.00 -14.53 2.32
C GLU A 28 -5.97 -13.90 0.91
N PHE A 29 -7.08 -13.32 0.45
CA PHE A 29 -7.11 -12.59 -0.81
C PHE A 29 -6.15 -11.40 -0.81
N PHE A 30 -6.10 -10.64 0.29
CA PHE A 30 -5.13 -9.56 0.45
C PHE A 30 -3.69 -10.07 0.30
N GLU A 31 -3.29 -11.14 1.00
CA GLU A 31 -1.93 -11.69 0.91
C GLU A 31 -1.56 -12.06 -0.53
N ARG A 32 -2.49 -12.70 -1.26
CA ARG A 32 -2.28 -13.07 -2.66
C ARG A 32 -2.09 -11.86 -3.57
N LEU A 33 -2.95 -10.85 -3.42
CA LEU A 33 -2.87 -9.63 -4.23
C LEU A 33 -1.61 -8.83 -3.88
N TYR A 34 -1.25 -8.75 -2.61
CA TYR A 34 -0.05 -8.06 -2.15
C TYR A 34 1.20 -8.66 -2.78
N ALA A 35 1.39 -9.98 -2.67
CA ALA A 35 2.53 -10.69 -3.27
C ALA A 35 2.59 -10.49 -4.80
N ALA A 36 1.44 -10.47 -5.47
CA ALA A 36 1.38 -10.19 -6.90
C ALA A 36 1.85 -8.75 -7.23
N THR A 37 1.53 -7.77 -6.39
CA THR A 37 1.99 -6.37 -6.57
C THR A 37 3.46 -6.17 -6.23
N GLU A 38 4.01 -6.91 -5.24
CA GLU A 38 5.43 -6.82 -4.85
C GLU A 38 6.37 -7.10 -6.03
N ARG A 39 6.01 -8.07 -6.88
CA ARG A 39 6.74 -8.43 -8.10
C ARG A 39 7.02 -7.22 -9.01
N TYR A 40 6.13 -6.23 -9.00
CA TYR A 40 6.27 -5.01 -9.80
C TYR A 40 6.79 -3.83 -8.97
N ARG A 41 6.35 -3.69 -7.72
CA ARG A 41 6.77 -2.59 -6.82
C ARG A 41 8.26 -2.62 -6.53
N ILE A 42 8.82 -3.78 -6.17
CA ILE A 42 10.21 -3.87 -5.71
C ILE A 42 11.20 -3.49 -6.81
N PRO A 43 11.12 -4.02 -8.04
CA PRO A 43 12.02 -3.58 -9.11
C PRO A 43 11.91 -2.09 -9.44
N VAL A 44 10.69 -1.54 -9.48
CA VAL A 44 10.49 -0.10 -9.75
C VAL A 44 11.09 0.77 -8.65
N LEU A 45 10.90 0.39 -7.38
CA LEU A 45 11.48 1.10 -6.22
C LEU A 45 13.00 1.03 -6.17
N LEU A 46 13.60 -0.06 -6.68
CA LEU A 46 15.05 -0.21 -6.76
C LEU A 46 15.64 0.53 -7.97
N ALA A 47 14.91 0.60 -9.08
CA ALA A 47 15.35 1.23 -10.33
C ALA A 47 15.11 2.75 -10.38
N SER A 48 14.09 3.24 -9.67
CA SER A 48 13.65 4.63 -9.73
C SER A 48 13.83 5.33 -8.38
N ALA A 49 14.21 6.61 -8.39
CA ALA A 49 13.87 7.49 -7.28
C ALA A 49 12.34 7.58 -7.22
N LEU A 50 11.75 7.52 -6.01
CA LEU A 50 10.31 7.67 -5.80
C LEU A 50 9.75 8.83 -6.66
N PRO A 51 8.51 8.71 -7.18
CA PRO A 51 7.93 9.73 -8.04
C PRO A 51 8.06 11.12 -7.40
N VAL A 52 8.65 12.05 -8.15
CA VAL A 52 8.79 13.44 -7.72
C VAL A 52 7.40 13.99 -7.38
N GLY A 53 7.20 14.38 -6.12
CA GLY A 53 5.96 15.00 -5.64
C GLY A 53 4.93 14.07 -4.99
N ARG A 54 5.20 12.75 -4.84
CA ARG A 54 4.32 11.87 -4.03
C ARG A 54 4.86 11.68 -2.62
N ASP A 55 4.10 12.13 -1.63
CA ASP A 55 4.37 11.87 -0.22
C ASP A 55 3.60 10.63 0.27
N VAL A 56 4.23 9.46 0.10
CA VAL A 56 3.66 8.17 0.54
C VAL A 56 3.50 8.12 2.07
N GLN A 57 4.36 8.82 2.81
CA GLN A 57 4.27 8.82 4.27
C GLN A 57 3.04 9.60 4.73
N ALA A 58 2.74 10.75 4.13
CA ALA A 58 1.52 11.50 4.39
C ALA A 58 0.26 10.68 4.08
N GLU A 59 0.27 9.91 2.98
CA GLU A 59 -0.83 8.99 2.65
C GLU A 59 -1.05 7.93 3.74
N HIS A 60 0.02 7.26 4.19
CA HIS A 60 -0.07 6.29 5.29
C HIS A 60 -0.52 6.92 6.61
N SER A 61 -0.07 8.13 6.92
CA SER A 61 -0.49 8.86 8.12
C SER A 61 -1.99 9.19 8.07
N ALA A 62 -2.50 9.65 6.93
CA ALA A 62 -3.93 9.92 6.77
C ALA A 62 -4.79 8.66 6.88
N LEU A 63 -4.32 7.54 6.31
CA LEU A 63 -4.93 6.22 6.45
C LEU A 63 -4.99 5.76 7.90
N ALA A 64 -3.85 5.78 8.58
CA ALA A 64 -3.75 5.39 9.97
C ALA A 64 -4.69 6.20 10.85
N GLN A 65 -4.73 7.52 10.65
CA GLN A 65 -5.61 8.40 11.41
C GLN A 65 -7.09 8.07 11.17
N ALA A 66 -7.53 7.95 9.91
CA ALA A 66 -8.91 7.60 9.59
C ALA A 66 -9.33 6.25 10.19
N THR A 67 -8.43 5.27 10.21
CA THR A 67 -8.66 3.96 10.85
C THR A 67 -8.74 4.08 12.38
N LEU A 68 -7.86 4.85 13.02
CA LEU A 68 -7.88 5.08 14.47
C LEU A 68 -9.15 5.83 14.91
N ASP A 69 -9.62 6.78 14.09
CA ASP A 69 -10.86 7.53 14.30
C ASP A 69 -12.12 6.68 14.04
N ARG A 70 -11.96 5.43 13.58
CA ARG A 70 -13.03 4.50 13.20
C ARG A 70 -13.93 5.02 12.07
N ASP A 71 -13.42 5.91 11.24
CA ASP A 71 -14.10 6.38 10.03
C ASP A 71 -13.84 5.39 8.88
N ALA A 72 -14.64 4.32 8.86
CA ALA A 72 -14.51 3.24 7.88
C ALA A 72 -14.69 3.72 6.43
N ALA A 73 -15.55 4.70 6.19
CA ALA A 73 -15.80 5.23 4.85
C ALA A 73 -14.58 5.97 4.32
N LYS A 74 -14.02 6.89 5.12
CA LYS A 74 -12.82 7.64 4.77
C LYS A 74 -11.59 6.73 4.65
N ALA A 75 -11.38 5.83 5.60
CA ALA A 75 -10.27 4.88 5.55
C ALA A 75 -10.31 4.02 4.27
N SER A 76 -11.50 3.54 3.90
CA SER A 76 -11.69 2.73 2.68
C SER A 76 -11.45 3.55 1.40
N ALA A 77 -11.91 4.80 1.36
CA ALA A 77 -11.69 5.71 0.23
C ALA A 77 -10.20 6.00 0.03
N LEU A 78 -9.49 6.36 1.12
CA LEU A 78 -8.05 6.62 1.11
C LEU A 78 -7.25 5.38 0.69
N LEU A 79 -7.66 4.19 1.14
CA LEU A 79 -6.93 2.95 0.84
C LEU A 79 -7.05 2.61 -0.65
N ARG A 80 -8.26 2.77 -1.20
CA ARG A 80 -8.51 2.60 -2.63
C ARG A 80 -7.69 3.60 -3.45
N GLU A 81 -7.68 4.87 -3.07
CA GLU A 81 -6.90 5.90 -3.76
C GLU A 81 -5.39 5.59 -3.73
N HIS A 82 -4.87 5.23 -2.57
CA HIS A 82 -3.47 4.84 -2.40
C HIS A 82 -3.06 3.70 -3.33
N TYR A 83 -3.90 2.66 -3.45
CA TYR A 83 -3.64 1.55 -4.36
C TYR A 83 -3.69 1.96 -5.83
N LEU A 84 -4.70 2.74 -6.24
CA LEU A 84 -4.83 3.20 -7.63
C LEU A 84 -3.66 4.07 -8.06
N ARG A 85 -3.26 5.04 -7.24
CA ARG A 85 -2.08 5.89 -7.52
C ARG A 85 -0.79 5.09 -7.58
N THR A 86 -0.68 4.02 -6.78
CA THR A 86 0.45 3.09 -6.86
C THR A 86 0.46 2.36 -8.20
N VAL A 87 -0.68 1.83 -8.64
CA VAL A 87 -0.78 1.14 -9.94
C VAL A 87 -0.49 2.08 -11.11
N GLU A 88 -1.03 3.30 -11.10
CA GLU A 88 -0.76 4.31 -12.13
C GLU A 88 0.74 4.60 -12.24
N HIS A 89 1.42 4.74 -11.11
CA HIS A 89 2.85 5.00 -11.09
C HIS A 89 3.67 3.81 -11.59
N LEU A 90 3.33 2.59 -11.17
CA LEU A 90 4.00 1.38 -11.66
C LEU A 90 3.80 1.21 -13.17
N ALA A 91 2.59 1.44 -13.67
CA ALA A 91 2.30 1.36 -15.10
C ALA A 91 3.10 2.40 -15.90
N ALA A 92 3.22 3.62 -15.39
CA ALA A 92 4.03 4.66 -16.03
C ALA A 92 5.53 4.28 -16.07
N ALA A 93 6.07 3.74 -14.97
CA ALA A 93 7.48 3.34 -14.88
C ALA A 93 7.82 2.07 -15.69
N ILE A 94 6.85 1.17 -15.90
CA ILE A 94 7.06 -0.04 -16.72
C ILE A 94 6.99 0.27 -18.21
N ASN A 95 6.16 1.24 -18.61
CA ASN A 95 5.96 1.61 -20.01
C ASN A 95 6.93 2.70 -20.51
N SER A 96 7.79 3.23 -19.64
CA SER A 96 8.85 4.19 -19.98
C SER A 96 10.13 3.48 -20.38
#